data_AF-A0A2M8CIS4-F1
#
_entry.id   AF-A0A2M8CIS4-F1
#
_cell.length_a   1.000
_cell.length_b   1.000
_cell.length_c   1.000
_cell.angle_alpha   90.00
_cell.angle_beta   90.00
_cell.angle_gamma   90.00
#
_symmetry.space_group_name_H-M   'P 1'
#
loop_
_entity.id
_entity.type
_entity.pdbx_description
1 polymer ?
#
loop_
_entity_poly.entity_id
_entity_poly.type
_entity_poly.pdbx_seq_one_letter_code
_entity_poly.pdbx_strand_id
1 'polypeptide(L)'
;MHSDDSTNSKMGGTSLGNSLNRIYGLEITATPNPARVYVAFNYQLPDNNPESIISITDMAGKEIQHFAVSGNQGQYVWDIRNVKSGVYIYTLTSCGLQKTGKVVIN
;
A
#
# COMPACT_ATOMS: atom_id res chain seq x y z
N MET A 1 -27.15 49.51 -16.99
CA MET A 1 -25.90 49.09 -16.31
C MET A 1 -26.27 47.83 -15.52
N HIS A 2 -26.08 46.63 -16.07
CA HIS A 2 -24.86 45.79 -15.93
C HIS A 2 -24.47 45.68 -14.44
N SER A 3 -24.46 44.53 -13.76
CA SER A 3 -24.62 43.12 -14.16
C SER A 3 -24.95 42.29 -12.91
N ASP A 4 -25.70 41.20 -13.09
CA ASP A 4 -25.71 40.06 -12.17
C ASP A 4 -24.34 39.38 -12.22
N ASP A 5 -23.64 39.24 -11.10
CA ASP A 5 -22.46 38.38 -11.00
C ASP A 5 -22.76 37.22 -10.05
N SER A 6 -23.40 36.20 -10.63
CA SER A 6 -23.54 34.89 -10.00
C SER A 6 -22.27 34.10 -10.27
N THR A 7 -21.39 34.06 -9.26
CA THR A 7 -20.21 33.20 -9.24
C THR A 7 -20.65 31.74 -9.11
N ASN A 8 -20.84 31.11 -10.28
CA ASN A 8 -21.04 29.68 -10.42
C ASN A 8 -19.72 28.94 -10.12
N SER A 9 -19.52 28.54 -8.86
CA SER A 9 -18.46 27.60 -8.52
C SER A 9 -18.87 26.19 -8.95
N LYS A 10 -18.39 25.76 -10.12
CA LYS A 10 -18.40 24.36 -10.56
C LYS A 10 -17.55 23.50 -9.61
N MET A 11 -18.09 23.16 -8.45
CA MET A 11 -17.61 22.05 -7.62
C MET A 11 -18.42 20.80 -8.00
N GLY A 12 -17.82 19.86 -8.73
CA GLY A 12 -18.52 18.62 -9.06
C GLY A 12 -17.75 17.50 -9.78
N GLY A 13 -16.45 17.64 -10.09
CA GLY A 13 -15.74 16.63 -10.89
C GLY A 13 -14.45 16.06 -10.29
N THR A 14 -13.78 16.76 -9.39
CA THR A 14 -12.38 16.46 -9.02
C THR A 14 -12.21 15.53 -7.82
N SER A 15 -13.24 15.39 -6.97
CA SER A 15 -13.15 14.58 -5.73
C SER A 15 -13.17 13.08 -6.01
N LEU A 16 -14.00 12.62 -6.94
CA LEU A 16 -14.13 11.19 -7.27
C LEU A 16 -12.87 10.68 -7.98
N GLY A 17 -12.38 11.37 -9.02
CA GLY A 17 -11.18 10.95 -9.75
C GLY A 17 -9.95 10.79 -8.85
N ASN A 18 -9.70 11.75 -7.95
CA ASN A 18 -8.60 11.67 -6.99
C ASN A 18 -8.83 10.59 -5.92
N SER A 19 -10.08 10.34 -5.52
CA SER A 19 -10.39 9.28 -4.54
C SER A 19 -10.25 7.89 -5.16
N LEU A 20 -10.67 7.71 -6.41
CA LEU A 20 -10.47 6.47 -7.16
C LEU A 20 -8.98 6.22 -7.43
N ASN A 21 -8.21 7.22 -7.84
CA ASN A 21 -6.77 7.07 -8.05
C ASN A 21 -6.05 6.69 -6.76
N ARG A 22 -6.44 7.24 -5.61
CA ARG A 22 -5.87 6.85 -4.31
C ARG A 22 -6.20 5.40 -3.95
N ILE A 23 -7.41 4.92 -4.22
CA ILE A 23 -7.84 3.55 -3.89
C ILE A 23 -7.26 2.52 -4.87
N TYR A 24 -7.29 2.79 -6.18
CA TYR A 24 -6.78 1.89 -7.22
C TYR A 24 -5.26 1.99 -7.43
N GLY A 25 -4.63 3.08 -7.00
CA GLY A 25 -3.18 3.29 -7.09
C GLY A 25 -2.40 2.67 -5.93
N LEU A 26 -3.08 2.11 -4.92
CA LEU A 26 -2.45 1.36 -3.85
C LEU A 26 -2.59 -0.14 -4.10
N GLU A 27 -1.49 -0.78 -4.48
CA GLU A 27 -1.46 -2.22 -4.71
C GLU A 27 -0.21 -2.84 -4.10
N ILE A 28 -0.33 -4.09 -3.65
CA ILE A 28 0.80 -4.88 -3.15
C ILE A 28 0.56 -6.37 -3.41
N THR A 29 1.61 -7.07 -3.82
CA THR A 29 1.62 -8.53 -3.97
C THR A 29 2.89 -9.10 -3.35
N ALA A 30 2.82 -10.37 -2.92
CA ALA A 30 3.94 -11.07 -2.30
C ALA A 30 4.30 -12.33 -3.10
N THR A 31 5.54 -12.45 -3.55
CA THR A 31 6.03 -13.58 -4.35
C THR A 31 7.46 -13.98 -3.97
N PRO A 32 7.81 -15.28 -3.89
CA PRO A 32 6.92 -16.43 -4.00
C PRO A 32 5.98 -16.56 -2.81
N ASN A 33 4.93 -17.38 -2.96
CA ASN A 33 4.02 -17.74 -1.88
C ASN A 33 3.45 -19.15 -2.18
N PRO A 34 3.82 -20.21 -1.44
CA PRO A 34 4.68 -20.19 -0.25
C PRO A 34 6.14 -19.79 -0.52
N ALA A 35 6.81 -19.20 0.48
CA ALA A 35 8.19 -18.72 0.42
C ALA A 35 9.11 -19.51 1.37
N ARG A 36 10.40 -19.60 1.03
CA ARG A 36 11.42 -20.34 1.82
C ARG A 36 12.69 -19.54 2.14
N VAL A 37 13.02 -18.57 1.29
CA VAL A 37 14.31 -17.84 1.37
C VAL A 37 14.09 -16.34 1.38
N TYR A 38 13.21 -15.86 0.51
CA TYR A 38 12.83 -14.46 0.46
C TYR A 38 11.35 -14.32 0.10
N VAL A 39 10.76 -13.18 0.41
CA VAL A 39 9.51 -12.69 -0.15
C VAL A 39 9.79 -11.35 -0.83
N ALA A 40 9.46 -11.23 -2.10
CA ALA A 40 9.43 -9.95 -2.80
C ALA A 40 8.03 -9.35 -2.71
N PHE A 41 7.95 -8.15 -2.14
CA PHE A 41 6.76 -7.32 -2.13
C PHE A 41 6.82 -6.34 -3.30
N ASN A 42 6.05 -6.61 -4.35
CA ASN A 42 5.87 -5.67 -5.46
C ASN A 42 4.72 -4.74 -5.12
N TYR A 43 4.95 -3.43 -5.15
CA TYR A 43 3.98 -2.43 -4.72
C TYR A 43 3.80 -1.32 -5.76
N GLN A 44 2.61 -0.72 -5.73
CA GLN A 44 2.30 0.56 -6.36
C GLN A 44 1.72 1.49 -5.28
N LEU A 45 2.17 2.74 -5.30
CA LEU A 45 1.71 3.79 -4.39
C LEU A 45 0.97 4.86 -5.20
N PRO A 46 -0.08 5.48 -4.63
CA PRO A 46 -0.66 6.68 -5.18
C PRO A 46 0.38 7.81 -5.27
N ASP A 47 0.26 8.67 -6.29
CA ASP A 47 1.20 9.75 -6.57
C ASP A 47 1.58 10.60 -5.34
N ASN A 48 2.85 11.02 -5.30
CA ASN A 48 3.41 12.04 -4.39
C ASN A 48 3.31 11.72 -2.89
N ASN A 49 3.70 10.52 -2.44
CA ASN A 49 3.68 10.20 -1.01
C ASN A 49 5.05 9.82 -0.45
N PRO A 50 5.62 10.62 0.47
CA PRO A 50 6.97 10.41 0.99
C PRO A 50 7.08 9.28 2.02
N GLU A 51 5.97 8.87 2.64
CA GLU A 51 6.00 7.90 3.75
C GLU A 51 4.95 6.80 3.55
N SER A 52 5.39 5.66 3.02
CA SER A 52 4.57 4.45 2.94
C SER A 52 5.30 3.30 3.62
N ILE A 53 4.54 2.44 4.30
CA ILE A 53 5.11 1.38 5.14
C ILE A 53 4.50 0.05 4.72
N ILE A 54 5.35 -0.95 4.51
CA ILE A 54 4.96 -2.35 4.49
C ILE A 54 5.21 -2.91 5.89
N SER A 55 4.17 -3.32 6.61
CA SER A 55 4.28 -4.01 7.89
C SER A 55 3.92 -5.49 7.76
N ILE A 56 4.62 -6.32 8.53
CA ILE A 56 4.41 -7.77 8.59
C ILE A 56 4.06 -8.15 10.03
N THR A 57 2.95 -8.86 10.20
CA THR A 57 2.53 -9.40 11.49
C THR A 57 2.31 -10.91 11.42
N ASP A 58 2.43 -11.58 12.55
CA ASP A 58 1.92 -12.95 12.67
C ASP A 58 0.38 -12.98 12.84
N MET A 59 -0.19 -14.18 12.87
CA MET A 59 -1.64 -14.37 13.03
C MET A 59 -2.20 -13.88 14.38
N ALA A 60 -1.35 -13.63 15.38
CA ALA A 60 -1.75 -13.02 16.65
C ALA A 60 -1.65 -11.49 16.63
N GLY A 61 -1.25 -10.90 15.49
CA GLY A 61 -1.08 -9.46 15.32
C GLY A 61 0.26 -8.93 15.86
N LYS A 62 1.18 -9.80 16.28
CA LYS A 62 2.50 -9.37 16.71
C LYS A 62 3.31 -8.91 15.50
N GLU A 63 3.89 -7.72 15.58
CA GLU A 63 4.79 -7.19 14.55
C GLU A 63 6.06 -8.04 14.44
N ILE A 64 6.41 -8.38 13.20
CA ILE A 64 7.59 -9.16 12.83
C ILE A 64 8.62 -8.25 12.17
N GLN A 65 8.17 -7.39 11.25
CA GLN A 65 8.98 -6.41 10.56
C GLN A 65 8.15 -5.24 10.03
N HIS A 66 8.81 -4.11 9.76
CA HIS A 66 8.27 -3.05 8.92
C HIS A 66 9.35 -2.47 8.01
N PHE A 67 8.95 -1.95 6.85
CA PHE A 67 9.85 -1.39 5.85
C PHE A 67 9.26 -0.10 5.28
N ALA A 68 10.06 0.96 5.25
CA ALA A 68 9.70 2.17 4.52
C ALA A 68 9.88 1.94 3.01
N VAL A 69 8.89 2.34 2.22
CA VAL A 69 8.89 2.28 0.76
C VAL A 69 8.46 3.62 0.19
N SER A 70 8.94 3.94 -1.00
CA SER A 70 8.72 5.23 -1.65
C SER A 70 8.73 5.11 -3.18
N GLY A 71 8.39 6.20 -3.85
CA GLY A 71 8.19 6.21 -5.30
C GLY A 71 6.82 5.66 -5.71
N ASN A 72 6.45 5.78 -6.98
CA ASN A 72 5.11 5.39 -7.43
C ASN A 72 4.95 3.86 -7.54
N GLN A 73 6.05 3.12 -7.70
CA GLN A 73 6.06 1.67 -7.74
C GLN A 73 7.44 1.15 -7.38
N GLY A 74 7.52 -0.08 -6.88
CA GLY A 74 8.80 -0.70 -6.57
C GLY A 74 8.68 -2.11 -6.05
N GLN A 75 9.83 -2.62 -5.61
CA GLN A 75 9.95 -3.93 -4.99
C GLN A 75 10.76 -3.82 -3.70
N TYR A 76 10.27 -4.44 -2.64
CA TYR A 76 11.05 -4.67 -1.42
C TYR A 76 11.27 -6.17 -1.22
N VAL A 77 12.52 -6.60 -1.05
CA VAL A 77 12.86 -8.01 -0.85
C VAL A 77 13.17 -8.27 0.61
N TRP A 78 12.33 -9.07 1.25
CA TRP A 78 12.50 -9.49 2.65
C TRP A 78 13.17 -10.86 2.71
N ASP A 79 14.36 -10.93 3.34
CA ASP A 79 15.03 -12.18 3.67
C ASP A 79 14.33 -12.87 4.85
N ILE A 80 13.85 -14.09 4.62
CA ILE A 80 13.05 -14.87 5.58
C ILE A 80 13.77 -16.11 6.10
N ARG A 81 15.06 -16.29 5.82
CA ARG A 81 15.80 -17.50 6.23
C ARG A 81 15.82 -17.75 7.74
N ASN A 82 15.66 -16.69 8.53
CA ASN A 82 15.62 -16.72 9.99
C ASN A 82 14.21 -16.46 10.56
N VAL A 83 13.18 -16.49 9.71
CA VAL A 83 11.78 -16.29 10.10
C VAL A 83 11.15 -17.67 10.29
N LYS A 84 10.35 -17.83 11.35
CA LYS A 84 9.70 -19.11 11.62
C LYS A 84 8.72 -19.46 10.50
N SER A 85 8.58 -20.74 10.18
CA SER A 85 7.53 -21.21 9.27
C SER A 85 6.15 -20.88 9.85
N GLY A 86 5.22 -20.48 9.00
CA GLY A 86 3.90 -20.05 9.42
C GLY A 86 3.20 -19.16 8.41
N VAL A 87 2.05 -18.64 8.83
CA VAL A 87 1.24 -17.70 8.06
C VAL A 87 1.47 -16.30 8.62
N TYR A 88 1.75 -15.36 7.72
CA TYR A 88 1.98 -13.96 8.04
C TYR A 88 1.04 -13.07 7.25
N ILE A 89 0.67 -11.94 7.85
CA ILE A 89 -0.14 -10.90 7.22
C ILE A 89 0.80 -9.76 6.85
N TYR A 90 0.76 -9.33 5.59
CA TYR A 90 1.45 -8.13 5.14
C TYR A 90 0.45 -7.02 4.88
N THR A 91 0.75 -5.81 5.31
CA THR A 91 -0.07 -4.62 5.08
C THR A 91 0.78 -3.50 4.51
N LEU A 92 0.39 -2.97 3.35
CA LEU A 92 0.92 -1.73 2.81
C LEU A 92 0.01 -0.58 3.24
N THR A 93 0.56 0.41 3.92
CA THR A 93 -0.15 1.62 4.35
C THR A 93 0.43 2.84 3.67
N SER A 94 -0.44 3.67 3.09
CA SER A 94 -0.07 4.94 2.45
C SER A 94 -1.25 5.91 2.50
N CYS A 95 -1.04 7.15 2.95
CA CYS A 95 -2.08 8.21 2.96
C CYS A 95 -3.42 7.83 3.59
N GLY A 96 -3.39 7.11 4.71
CA GLY A 96 -4.58 6.65 5.41
C GLY A 96 -5.31 5.50 4.72
N LEU A 97 -4.79 5.00 3.61
CA LEU A 97 -5.25 3.79 2.93
C LEU A 97 -4.37 2.61 3.30
N GLN A 98 -4.96 1.42 3.25
CA GLN A 98 -4.26 0.17 3.49
C GLN A 98 -4.68 -0.91 2.51
N LYS A 99 -3.72 -1.73 2.10
CA LYS A 99 -3.94 -2.98 1.38
C LYS A 99 -3.25 -4.11 2.14
N THR A 100 -3.98 -5.19 2.35
CA THR A 100 -3.53 -6.32 3.16
C THR A 100 -3.57 -7.60 2.35
N GLY A 101 -2.60 -8.48 2.57
CA GLY A 101 -2.59 -9.83 2.05
C GLY A 101 -1.91 -10.80 3.00
N LYS A 102 -1.76 -12.04 2.54
CA LYS A 102 -1.20 -13.15 3.32
C LYS A 102 -0.04 -13.80 2.58
N VAL A 103 1.01 -14.16 3.31
CA VAL A 103 2.13 -14.96 2.80
C VAL A 103 2.35 -16.16 3.71
N VAL A 104 2.64 -17.31 3.09
CA VAL A 104 3.00 -18.55 3.78
C VAL A 104 4.51 -18.71 3.71
N ILE A 105 5.16 -18.92 4.85
CA ILE A 105 6.59 -19.21 4.97
C ILE A 105 6.76 -20.67 5.39
N ASN A 106 7.58 -21.42 4.63
CA ASN A 106 7.83 -22.85 4.83
C ASN A 106 9.24 -23.13 5.31
#